data_AF-A0A929M8C7-F1
#
_entry.id   AF-A0A929M8C7-F1
#
_cell.length_a   1.000
_cell.length_b   1.000
_cell.length_c   1.000
_cell.angle_alpha   90.00
_cell.angle_beta   90.00
_cell.angle_gamma   90.00
#
_symmetry.space_group_name_H-M   'P 1'
#
loop_
_entity.id
_entity.type
_entity.pdbx_description
1 polymer ?
#
loop_
_entity_poly.entity_id
_entity_poly.type
_entity_poly.pdbx_seq_one_letter_code
_entity_poly.pdbx_strand_id
1 'polypeptide(L)'
;GQRRLVINEYLPSGVNPAIIITTKSGHLIKYPLDPKTAIFVSSGDEVAQADILAKTPKAVAKSKDITGGLPRVSELFEARRPKNTAIVAEIDGVVRFDKPLRSKERIIIQAEDGTTAEYLIEKSRQIQVRDGEFVHAGEKLTDGLISSHDILRILGEKALHYYLISEIQQVYRRQGVAIADKHIEIIVSQMLRQVKIVDSGNTNFIVGDMVSRNKFKEENERIMKMGGEPAIAEPILLGVTRAAIGSDSVISAASFQETTKVLTEASIAAKFDYLEDLKENVILGRMIPVGTGFYKDKKIKIKEN
;
A
#
# COMPACT_ATOMS: atom_id res chain seq x y z
N GLY A 1 23.45 -0.99 38.64
CA GLY A 1 22.85 -1.48 37.39
C GLY A 1 22.37 -2.90 37.59
N GLN A 2 21.11 -3.20 37.27
CA GLN A 2 20.58 -4.57 37.37
C GLN A 2 21.20 -5.44 36.27
N ARG A 3 21.89 -6.52 36.65
CA ARG A 3 22.31 -7.57 35.72
C ARG A 3 21.08 -8.41 35.36
N ARG A 4 20.86 -8.68 34.07
CA ARG A 4 19.73 -9.46 33.58
C ARG A 4 20.23 -10.62 32.73
N LEU A 5 19.53 -11.74 32.78
CA LEU A 5 19.79 -12.89 31.92
C LEU A 5 19.26 -12.58 30.52
N VAL A 6 20.06 -12.86 29.50
CA VAL A 6 19.72 -12.66 28.09
C VAL A 6 20.02 -13.94 27.34
N ILE A 7 19.10 -14.36 26.48
CA ILE A 7 19.32 -15.52 25.61
C ILE A 7 20.34 -15.17 24.52
N ASN A 8 21.29 -16.06 24.32
CA ASN A 8 22.31 -15.90 23.28
C ASN A 8 21.70 -15.72 21.88
N GLU A 9 22.40 -14.99 21.02
CA GLU A 9 22.00 -14.76 19.63
C GLU A 9 22.03 -16.05 18.79
N TYR A 10 23.00 -16.91 19.05
CA TYR A 10 23.13 -18.20 18.37
C TYR A 10 22.76 -19.32 19.33
N LEU A 11 21.70 -20.05 18.98
CA LEU A 11 21.27 -21.24 19.69
C LEU A 11 21.83 -22.49 18.97
N PRO A 12 22.42 -23.45 19.69
CA PRO A 12 22.80 -24.74 19.11
C PRO A 12 21.60 -25.46 18.52
N SER A 13 21.81 -26.20 17.42
CA SER A 13 20.77 -26.98 16.76
C SER A 13 20.09 -27.94 17.73
N GLY A 14 18.77 -27.82 17.90
CA GLY A 14 17.96 -28.66 18.80
C GLY A 14 17.64 -28.04 20.17
N VAL A 15 18.14 -26.84 20.48
CA VAL A 15 17.85 -26.14 21.74
C VAL A 15 16.70 -25.14 21.54
N ASN A 16 15.56 -25.40 22.20
CA ASN A 16 14.38 -24.53 22.20
C ASN A 16 14.15 -23.94 23.60
N PRO A 17 14.75 -22.77 23.93
CA PRO A 17 14.59 -22.16 25.24
C PRO A 17 13.14 -21.74 25.48
N ALA A 18 12.64 -21.94 26.70
CA ALA A 18 11.28 -21.59 27.07
C ALA A 18 11.18 -21.28 28.57
N ILE A 19 10.26 -20.40 28.95
CA ILE A 19 9.83 -20.21 30.34
C ILE A 19 8.70 -21.19 30.61
N ILE A 20 8.78 -21.89 31.75
CA ILE A 20 7.75 -22.81 32.19
C ILE A 20 7.13 -22.25 33.46
N ILE A 21 5.81 -22.10 33.47
CA ILE A 21 5.04 -21.68 34.64
C ILE A 21 4.23 -22.87 35.13
N THR A 22 4.33 -23.15 36.43
CA THR A 22 3.51 -24.16 37.10
C THR A 22 2.42 -23.45 37.89
N THR A 23 1.16 -23.74 37.56
CA THR A 23 0.00 -23.26 38.33
C THR A 23 -0.17 -24.08 39.62
N LYS A 24 -0.90 -23.54 40.62
CA LYS A 24 -1.22 -24.26 41.87
C LYS A 24 -2.00 -25.56 41.64
N SER A 25 -2.66 -25.71 40.50
CA SER A 25 -3.37 -26.94 40.07
C SER A 25 -2.46 -27.95 39.34
N GLY A 26 -1.15 -27.69 39.22
CA GLY A 26 -0.19 -28.57 38.57
C GLY A 26 -0.13 -28.47 37.05
N HIS A 27 -0.87 -27.55 36.42
CA HIS A 27 -0.77 -27.32 34.97
C HIS A 27 0.51 -26.57 34.63
N LEU A 28 1.23 -27.07 33.63
CA LEU A 28 2.43 -26.48 33.07
C LEU A 28 2.09 -25.66 31.82
N ILE A 29 2.44 -24.38 31.84
CA ILE A 29 2.32 -23.47 30.68
C ILE A 29 3.72 -23.18 30.19
N LYS A 30 3.98 -23.40 28.90
CA LYS A 30 5.30 -23.24 28.27
C LYS A 30 5.27 -22.05 27.31
N TYR A 31 6.15 -21.08 27.53
CA TYR A 31 6.36 -19.92 26.68
C TYR A 31 7.71 -20.04 25.96
N PRO A 32 7.76 -20.38 24.67
CA PRO A 32 9.01 -20.41 23.91
C PRO A 32 9.61 -19.00 23.84
N LEU A 33 10.95 -18.93 23.90
CA LEU A 33 11.68 -17.67 23.87
C LEU A 33 12.54 -17.55 22.61
N ASP A 34 12.54 -16.36 22.02
CA ASP A 34 13.39 -16.04 20.88
C ASP A 34 14.83 -15.69 21.31
N PRO A 35 15.84 -15.81 20.43
CA PRO A 35 17.18 -15.28 20.66
C PRO A 35 17.17 -13.80 21.07
N LYS A 36 18.15 -13.36 21.86
CA LYS A 36 18.27 -12.00 22.42
C LYS A 36 17.16 -11.58 23.38
N THR A 37 16.26 -12.49 23.75
CA THR A 37 15.24 -12.18 24.74
C THR A 37 15.85 -11.95 26.12
N ALA A 38 15.55 -10.80 26.72
CA ALA A 38 15.93 -10.49 28.10
C ALA A 38 14.87 -11.05 29.06
N ILE A 39 15.30 -11.82 30.04
CA ILE A 39 14.43 -12.46 31.02
C ILE A 39 14.33 -11.55 32.26
N PHE A 40 13.10 -11.33 32.73
CA PHE A 40 12.78 -10.43 33.84
C PHE A 40 12.44 -11.16 35.14
N VAL A 41 12.35 -12.49 35.09
CA VAL A 41 12.00 -13.36 36.21
C VAL A 41 13.12 -14.37 36.49
N SER A 42 13.23 -14.82 37.73
CA SER A 42 14.16 -15.85 38.18
C SER A 42 13.44 -17.18 38.40
N SER A 43 14.21 -18.27 38.46
CA SER A 43 13.65 -19.58 38.76
C SER A 43 13.11 -19.61 40.19
N GLY A 44 11.84 -19.96 40.36
CA GLY A 44 11.16 -20.01 41.66
C GLY A 44 10.35 -18.76 42.01
N ASP A 45 10.37 -17.72 41.16
CA ASP A 45 9.57 -16.51 41.39
C ASP A 45 8.06 -16.82 41.24
N GLU A 46 7.25 -16.28 42.15
CA GLU A 46 5.79 -16.24 42.00
C GLU A 46 5.41 -15.08 41.07
N VAL A 47 4.62 -15.37 40.04
CA VAL A 47 4.19 -14.41 39.03
C VAL A 47 2.67 -14.38 38.92
N ALA A 48 2.09 -13.20 38.74
CA ALA A 48 0.67 -12.99 38.54
C ALA A 48 0.32 -12.85 37.05
N GLN A 49 -0.97 -12.90 36.75
CA GLN A 49 -1.46 -12.58 35.41
C GLN A 49 -1.09 -11.13 35.06
N ALA A 50 -0.59 -10.92 33.83
CA ALA A 50 -0.07 -9.66 33.30
C ALA A 50 1.35 -9.23 33.75
N ASP A 51 2.07 -10.06 34.52
CA ASP A 51 3.49 -9.80 34.79
C ASP A 51 4.36 -10.01 33.55
N ILE A 52 5.39 -9.17 33.41
CA ILE A 52 6.36 -9.26 32.32
C ILE A 52 7.40 -10.32 32.66
N LEU A 53 7.30 -11.49 32.01
CA LEU A 53 8.24 -12.59 32.21
C LEU A 53 9.55 -12.39 31.44
N ALA A 54 9.43 -11.91 30.21
CA ALA A 54 10.55 -11.71 29.30
C ALA A 54 10.21 -10.62 28.28
N LYS A 55 11.23 -9.90 27.82
CA LYS A 55 11.10 -8.92 26.74
C LYS A 55 12.14 -9.22 25.68
N THR A 56 11.67 -9.59 24.50
CA THR A 56 12.52 -9.61 23.30
C THR A 56 12.66 -8.15 22.85
N PRO A 57 13.87 -7.58 22.82
CA PRO A 57 14.06 -6.31 22.16
C PRO A 57 13.65 -6.52 20.71
N LYS A 58 12.50 -5.95 20.29
CA LYS A 58 12.27 -5.74 18.86
C LYS A 58 13.50 -5.01 18.40
N ALA A 59 14.29 -5.64 17.51
CA ALA A 59 15.52 -5.05 17.00
C ALA A 59 15.18 -3.59 16.71
N VAL A 60 15.82 -2.65 17.43
CA VAL A 60 15.74 -1.23 17.09
C VAL A 60 15.95 -1.23 15.62
N ALA A 61 14.91 -0.89 14.85
CA ALA A 61 14.87 -1.10 13.43
C ALA A 61 16.22 -0.62 12.91
N LYS A 62 17.13 -1.57 12.60
CA LYS A 62 18.49 -1.27 12.15
C LYS A 62 18.28 -0.18 11.15
N SER A 63 18.86 1.01 11.40
CA SER A 63 18.61 2.25 10.65
C SER A 63 18.09 1.84 9.30
N LYS A 64 16.76 1.94 9.11
CA LYS A 64 16.10 1.38 7.92
C LYS A 64 16.98 1.76 6.74
N ASP A 65 17.06 0.91 5.73
CA ASP A 65 17.83 1.22 4.53
C ASP A 65 17.17 2.41 3.81
N ILE A 66 17.45 3.58 4.36
CA ILE A 66 16.97 4.92 4.08
C ILE A 66 17.84 5.52 2.97
N THR A 67 18.97 4.85 2.69
CA THR A 67 20.00 5.20 1.70
C THR A 67 19.46 5.30 0.29
N GLY A 68 18.23 4.82 0.04
CA GLY A 68 17.60 4.85 -1.27
C GLY A 68 17.43 6.24 -1.88
N GLY A 69 17.60 7.34 -1.12
CA GLY A 69 17.66 8.71 -1.66
C GLY A 69 16.58 9.00 -2.72
N LEU A 70 16.96 9.69 -3.79
CA LEU A 70 16.05 9.94 -4.93
C LEU A 70 15.55 8.65 -5.61
N PRO A 71 16.34 7.56 -5.79
CA PRO A 71 15.84 6.29 -6.31
C PRO A 71 14.59 5.76 -5.60
N ARG A 72 14.52 5.90 -4.27
CA ARG A 72 13.34 5.46 -3.50
C ARG A 72 12.10 6.26 -3.85
N VAL A 73 12.24 7.57 -4.03
CA VAL A 73 11.13 8.45 -4.46
C VAL A 73 10.67 8.06 -5.87
N SER A 74 11.60 7.75 -6.77
CA SER A 74 11.28 7.26 -8.11
C SER A 74 10.51 5.93 -8.08
N GLU A 75 10.93 4.97 -7.23
CA GLU A 75 10.20 3.72 -7.04
C GLU A 75 8.75 3.95 -6.57
N LEU A 76 8.55 4.87 -5.63
CA LEU A 76 7.24 5.19 -5.08
C LEU A 76 6.34 5.86 -6.13
N PHE A 77 6.85 6.85 -6.88
CA PHE A 77 6.07 7.51 -7.93
C PHE A 77 5.82 6.62 -9.15
N GLU A 78 6.69 5.66 -9.44
CA GLU A 78 6.43 4.65 -10.46
C GLU A 78 5.59 3.48 -9.95
N ALA A 79 5.10 3.55 -8.70
CA ALA A 79 4.33 2.51 -8.04
C ALA A 79 5.00 1.12 -8.13
N ARG A 80 6.34 1.05 -8.15
CA ARG A 80 7.06 -0.22 -8.36
C ARG A 80 6.89 -1.13 -7.15
N ARG A 81 6.68 -2.42 -7.40
CA ARG A 81 6.69 -3.42 -6.32
C ARG A 81 8.10 -3.58 -5.75
N PRO A 82 8.30 -3.46 -4.43
CA PRO A 82 9.60 -3.66 -3.82
C PRO A 82 10.16 -5.05 -4.08
N LYS A 83 11.49 -5.17 -4.24
CA LYS A 83 12.15 -6.48 -4.41
C LYS A 83 11.93 -7.40 -3.20
N ASN A 84 12.10 -6.87 -1.99
CA ASN A 84 11.75 -7.55 -0.74
C ASN A 84 10.39 -7.04 -0.22
N THR A 85 9.30 -7.50 -0.83
CA THR A 85 7.93 -7.15 -0.41
C THR A 85 7.54 -7.96 0.83
N ALA A 86 7.11 -7.30 1.90
CA ALA A 86 6.54 -7.94 3.09
C ALA A 86 5.12 -8.44 2.80
N ILE A 87 4.80 -9.62 3.32
CA ILE A 87 3.42 -10.13 3.32
C ILE A 87 2.67 -9.41 4.44
N VAL A 88 1.46 -8.92 4.16
CA VAL A 88 0.60 -8.20 5.10
C VAL A 88 -0.72 -8.93 5.30
N ALA A 89 -1.30 -8.79 6.49
CA ALA A 89 -2.63 -9.30 6.81
C ALA A 89 -3.69 -8.59 5.96
N GLU A 90 -4.63 -9.33 5.39
CA GLU A 90 -5.74 -8.80 4.59
C GLU A 90 -7.00 -8.55 5.43
N ILE A 91 -7.10 -9.23 6.57
CA ILE A 91 -8.23 -9.15 7.51
C ILE A 91 -7.70 -8.98 8.93
N ASP A 92 -8.51 -8.36 9.79
CA ASP A 92 -8.31 -8.37 11.23
C ASP A 92 -8.58 -9.77 11.78
N GLY A 93 -7.74 -10.26 12.70
CA GLY A 93 -8.00 -11.57 13.31
C GLY A 93 -6.84 -12.15 14.10
N VAL A 94 -7.06 -13.38 14.57
CA VAL A 94 -6.06 -14.13 15.34
C VAL A 94 -5.23 -15.01 14.40
N VAL A 95 -3.92 -14.93 14.55
CA VAL A 95 -2.94 -15.70 13.78
C VAL A 95 -2.92 -17.14 14.29
N ARG A 96 -2.95 -18.09 13.36
CA ARG A 96 -2.79 -19.51 13.61
C ARG A 96 -1.80 -20.12 12.62
N PHE A 97 -0.85 -20.91 13.13
CA PHE A 97 0.05 -21.70 12.30
C PHE A 97 -0.55 -23.07 12.03
N ASP A 98 -0.55 -23.47 10.76
CA ASP A 98 -1.01 -24.80 10.33
C ASP A 98 0.17 -25.63 9.77
N LYS A 99 -0.08 -26.89 9.40
CA LYS A 99 0.95 -27.81 8.94
C LYS A 99 1.77 -27.19 7.80
N PRO A 100 3.10 -27.13 7.93
CA PRO A 100 3.95 -26.52 6.91
C PRO A 100 3.93 -27.35 5.64
N LEU A 101 3.99 -26.67 4.49
CA LEU A 101 3.95 -27.29 3.17
C LEU A 101 5.35 -27.25 2.53
N ARG A 102 6.09 -28.36 2.60
CA ARG A 102 7.47 -28.47 2.07
C ARG A 102 8.38 -27.33 2.58
N SER A 103 8.67 -26.36 1.71
CA SER A 103 9.53 -25.19 1.95
C SER A 103 8.78 -23.94 2.44
N LYS A 104 7.46 -24.04 2.63
CA LYS A 104 6.60 -22.93 3.08
C LYS A 104 5.97 -23.22 4.43
N GLU A 105 5.86 -22.19 5.25
CA GLU A 105 5.00 -22.16 6.44
C GLU A 105 3.61 -21.67 6.03
N ARG A 106 2.58 -22.23 6.67
CA ARG A 106 1.18 -21.89 6.42
C ARG A 106 0.67 -21.11 7.62
N ILE A 107 0.36 -19.83 7.40
CA ILE A 107 -0.27 -18.96 8.40
C ILE A 107 -1.72 -18.74 7.99
N ILE A 108 -2.63 -18.90 8.94
CA ILE A 108 -4.06 -18.65 8.76
C ILE A 108 -4.43 -17.54 9.74
N ILE A 109 -5.05 -16.47 9.25
CA ILE A 109 -5.66 -15.45 10.09
C ILE A 109 -7.15 -15.74 10.12
N GLN A 110 -7.71 -15.84 11.31
CA GLN A 110 -9.14 -16.07 11.52
C GLN A 110 -9.78 -14.84 12.17
N ALA A 111 -10.74 -14.24 11.46
CA ALA A 111 -11.55 -13.14 11.96
C ALA A 111 -12.66 -13.63 12.91
N GLU A 112 -13.23 -12.71 13.68
CA GLU A 112 -14.31 -13.00 14.63
C GLU A 112 -15.59 -13.50 13.96
N ASP A 113 -15.84 -13.09 12.72
CA ASP A 113 -16.99 -13.50 11.91
C ASP A 113 -16.84 -14.91 11.28
N GLY A 114 -15.70 -15.57 11.52
CA GLY A 114 -15.38 -16.89 10.97
C GLY A 114 -14.70 -16.84 9.60
N THR A 115 -14.51 -15.66 9.00
CA THR A 115 -13.74 -15.50 7.77
C THR A 115 -12.27 -15.84 8.02
N THR A 116 -11.64 -16.58 7.10
CA THR A 116 -10.23 -16.96 7.22
C THR A 116 -9.44 -16.51 6.00
N ALA A 117 -8.25 -15.96 6.22
CA ALA A 117 -7.28 -15.65 5.18
C ALA A 117 -6.03 -16.52 5.35
N GLU A 118 -5.57 -17.14 4.26
CA GLU A 118 -4.43 -18.05 4.27
C GLU A 118 -3.21 -17.45 3.57
N TYR A 119 -2.04 -17.61 4.19
CA TYR A 119 -0.76 -17.11 3.71
C TYR A 119 0.27 -18.24 3.68
N LEU A 120 0.90 -18.42 2.52
CA LEU A 120 1.99 -19.37 2.33
C LEU A 120 3.32 -18.63 2.27
N ILE A 121 4.09 -18.72 3.35
CA ILE A 121 5.31 -17.93 3.57
C ILE A 121 6.53 -18.83 3.39
N GLU A 122 7.52 -18.41 2.60
CA GLU A 122 8.77 -19.19 2.49
C GLU A 122 9.52 -19.22 3.83
N LYS A 123 10.04 -20.39 4.22
CA LYS A 123 10.81 -20.57 5.46
C LYS A 123 12.09 -19.73 5.54
N SER A 124 12.57 -19.21 4.40
CA SER A 124 13.69 -18.28 4.31
C SER A 124 13.35 -16.88 4.83
N ARG A 125 12.07 -16.52 4.89
CA ARG A 125 11.60 -15.21 5.34
C ARG A 125 11.42 -15.18 6.84
N GLN A 126 11.66 -14.02 7.43
CA GLN A 126 11.50 -13.84 8.86
C GLN A 126 10.05 -13.45 9.16
N ILE A 127 9.31 -14.36 9.81
CA ILE A 127 7.94 -14.13 10.28
C ILE A 127 7.99 -13.23 11.52
N GLN A 128 7.12 -12.22 11.57
CA GLN A 128 7.09 -11.20 12.64
C GLN A 128 5.97 -11.41 13.67
N VAL A 129 5.09 -12.37 13.42
CA VAL A 129 3.89 -12.66 14.22
C VAL A 129 4.00 -14.01 14.91
N ARG A 130 3.27 -14.19 16.01
CA ARG A 130 3.22 -15.43 16.79
C ARG A 130 1.85 -16.10 16.72
N ASP A 131 1.83 -17.40 17.00
CA ASP A 131 0.58 -18.17 17.12
C ASP A 131 -0.27 -17.62 18.27
N GLY A 132 -1.56 -17.38 18.01
CA GLY A 132 -2.49 -16.77 18.95
C GLY A 132 -2.40 -15.23 19.07
N GLU A 133 -1.52 -14.58 18.31
CA GLU A 133 -1.43 -13.10 18.27
C GLU A 133 -2.58 -12.52 17.44
N PHE A 134 -3.20 -11.45 17.94
CA PHE A 134 -4.17 -10.68 17.17
C PHE A 134 -3.44 -9.67 16.30
N VAL A 135 -3.77 -9.62 15.00
CA VAL A 135 -3.18 -8.71 14.03
C VAL A 135 -4.27 -7.91 13.33
N HIS A 136 -3.93 -6.67 12.97
CA HIS A 136 -4.82 -5.82 12.20
C HIS A 136 -4.60 -5.99 10.68
N ALA A 137 -5.64 -5.73 9.89
CA ALA A 137 -5.52 -5.62 8.45
C ALA A 137 -4.44 -4.58 8.09
N GLY A 138 -3.58 -4.93 7.13
CA GLY A 138 -2.40 -4.16 6.72
C GLY A 138 -1.16 -4.32 7.61
N GLU A 139 -1.25 -5.05 8.74
CA GLU A 139 -0.09 -5.36 9.57
C GLU A 139 0.84 -6.36 8.87
N LYS A 140 2.15 -6.23 9.09
CA LYS A 140 3.15 -7.09 8.44
C LYS A 140 3.24 -8.44 9.12
N LEU A 141 3.09 -9.50 8.33
CA LEU A 141 3.35 -10.88 8.76
C LEU A 141 4.83 -11.25 8.62
N THR A 142 5.54 -10.63 7.66
CA THR A 142 6.97 -10.89 7.42
C THR A 142 7.81 -9.62 7.42
N ASP A 143 9.14 -9.81 7.45
CA ASP A 143 10.07 -8.75 7.12
C ASP A 143 9.91 -8.24 5.67
N GLY A 144 10.45 -7.04 5.41
CA GLY A 144 10.41 -6.37 4.11
C GLY A 144 9.60 -5.07 4.07
N LEU A 145 9.45 -4.54 2.87
CA LEU A 145 8.74 -3.30 2.56
C LEU A 145 7.30 -3.59 2.16
N ILE A 146 6.36 -2.76 2.58
CA ILE A 146 4.96 -2.92 2.16
C ILE A 146 4.84 -2.44 0.71
N SER A 147 4.14 -3.22 -0.11
CA SER A 147 3.77 -2.82 -1.46
C SER A 147 2.63 -1.81 -1.41
N SER A 148 2.76 -0.70 -2.15
CA SER A 148 1.70 0.30 -2.28
C SER A 148 0.41 -0.29 -2.87
N HIS A 149 0.52 -1.33 -3.71
CA HIS A 149 -0.64 -2.03 -4.26
C HIS A 149 -1.42 -2.80 -3.18
N ASP A 150 -0.72 -3.41 -2.24
CA ASP A 150 -1.36 -4.18 -1.18
C ASP A 150 -2.05 -3.23 -0.20
N ILE A 151 -1.45 -2.07 0.06
CA ILE A 151 -2.10 -1.01 0.86
C ILE A 151 -3.40 -0.54 0.19
N LEU A 152 -3.38 -0.29 -1.12
CA LEU A 152 -4.60 0.13 -1.83
C LEU A 152 -5.70 -0.94 -1.73
N ARG A 153 -5.35 -2.21 -1.95
CA ARG A 153 -6.31 -3.32 -1.96
C ARG A 153 -6.91 -3.59 -0.58
N ILE A 154 -6.10 -3.50 0.48
CA ILE A 154 -6.48 -3.90 1.83
C ILE A 154 -7.03 -2.71 2.63
N LEU A 155 -6.33 -1.57 2.60
CA LEU A 155 -6.62 -0.40 3.45
C LEU A 155 -7.30 0.75 2.69
N GLY A 156 -7.36 0.67 1.36
CA GLY A 156 -8.02 1.66 0.51
C GLY A 156 -7.18 2.90 0.18
N GLU A 157 -7.77 3.79 -0.62
CA GLU A 157 -7.12 5.00 -1.17
C GLU A 157 -6.57 5.92 -0.07
N LYS A 158 -7.36 6.15 0.99
CA LYS A 158 -6.97 7.07 2.08
C LYS A 158 -5.69 6.62 2.78
N ALA A 159 -5.59 5.33 3.11
CA ALA A 159 -4.38 4.78 3.73
C ALA A 159 -3.18 4.83 2.77
N LEU A 160 -3.41 4.56 1.49
CA LEU A 160 -2.37 4.69 0.47
C LEU A 160 -1.84 6.12 0.36
N HIS A 161 -2.72 7.13 0.37
CA HIS A 161 -2.31 8.54 0.34
C HIS A 161 -1.39 8.89 1.51
N TYR A 162 -1.79 8.56 2.74
CA TYR A 162 -0.96 8.81 3.92
C TYR A 162 0.38 8.07 3.86
N TYR A 163 0.36 6.82 3.39
CA TYR A 163 1.58 6.03 3.23
C TYR A 163 2.55 6.66 2.24
N LEU A 164 2.10 6.98 1.02
CA LEU A 164 2.95 7.56 -0.02
C LEU A 164 3.49 8.93 0.39
N ILE A 165 2.63 9.81 0.94
CA ILE A 165 3.05 11.13 1.41
C ILE A 165 4.11 10.97 2.51
N SER A 166 3.86 10.14 3.53
CA SER A 166 4.82 9.91 4.62
C SER A 166 6.16 9.36 4.12
N GLU A 167 6.15 8.34 3.26
CA GLU A 167 7.38 7.71 2.77
C GLU A 167 8.21 8.67 1.90
N ILE A 168 7.57 9.40 0.99
CA ILE A 168 8.24 10.39 0.14
C ILE A 168 8.78 11.55 0.98
N GLN A 169 7.96 12.06 1.91
CA GLN A 169 8.31 13.17 2.77
C GLN A 169 9.48 12.84 3.69
N GLN A 170 9.57 11.61 4.19
CA GLN A 170 10.72 11.16 4.97
C GLN A 170 12.03 11.24 4.17
N VAL A 171 12.01 10.92 2.88
CA VAL A 171 13.21 11.02 2.04
C VAL A 171 13.64 12.48 1.86
N TYR A 172 12.71 13.37 1.50
CA TYR A 172 13.02 14.80 1.33
C TYR A 172 13.51 15.46 2.62
N ARG A 173 12.86 15.18 3.75
CA ARG A 173 13.28 15.71 5.07
C ARG A 173 14.69 15.27 5.44
N ARG A 174 15.06 14.01 5.15
CA ARG A 174 16.42 13.50 5.40
C ARG A 174 17.48 14.17 4.53
N GLN A 175 17.10 14.64 3.36
CA GLN A 175 17.96 15.45 2.47
C GLN A 175 17.94 16.94 2.83
N GLY A 176 17.23 17.34 3.89
CA GLY A 176 17.11 18.74 4.31
C GLY A 176 16.20 19.59 3.40
N VAL A 177 15.42 18.97 2.51
CA VAL A 177 14.53 19.67 1.59
C VAL A 177 13.12 19.70 2.19
N ALA A 178 12.58 20.91 2.38
CA ALA A 178 11.20 21.10 2.80
C ALA A 178 10.28 21.16 1.59
N ILE A 179 9.32 20.24 1.51
CA ILE A 179 8.22 20.25 0.54
C ILE A 179 6.89 20.13 1.28
N ALA A 180 5.88 20.87 0.84
CA ALA A 180 4.55 20.79 1.41
C ALA A 180 3.79 19.57 0.88
N ASP A 181 3.07 18.88 1.77
CA ASP A 181 2.37 17.63 1.47
C ASP A 181 1.40 17.75 0.28
N LYS A 182 0.76 18.93 0.11
CA LYS A 182 -0.14 19.24 -1.02
C LYS A 182 0.46 18.96 -2.39
N HIS A 183 1.77 19.14 -2.56
CA HIS A 183 2.43 18.91 -3.85
C HIS A 183 2.54 17.42 -4.15
N ILE A 184 2.83 16.61 -3.13
CA ILE A 184 2.89 15.15 -3.26
C ILE A 184 1.48 14.59 -3.48
N GLU A 185 0.50 15.12 -2.75
CA GLU A 185 -0.90 14.73 -2.87
C GLU A 185 -1.46 14.93 -4.29
N ILE A 186 -1.12 16.04 -4.95
CA ILE A 186 -1.50 16.28 -6.35
C ILE A 186 -0.96 15.16 -7.26
N ILE A 187 0.29 14.73 -7.06
CA ILE A 187 0.90 13.67 -7.87
C ILE A 187 0.23 12.32 -7.57
N VAL A 188 0.03 11.97 -6.29
CA VAL A 188 -0.64 10.72 -5.91
C VAL A 188 -2.07 10.66 -6.46
N SER A 189 -2.77 11.80 -6.49
CA SER A 189 -4.11 11.89 -7.10
C SER A 189 -4.07 11.56 -8.60
N GLN A 190 -3.02 11.96 -9.32
CA GLN A 190 -2.83 11.58 -10.73
C GLN A 190 -2.53 10.09 -10.91
N MET A 191 -1.84 9.47 -9.95
CA MET A 191 -1.54 8.02 -9.96
C MET A 191 -2.79 7.15 -9.76
N LEU A 192 -3.86 7.70 -9.17
CA LEU A 192 -5.15 7.04 -8.90
C LEU A 192 -6.27 7.52 -9.85
N ARG A 193 -5.91 8.15 -10.98
CA ARG A 193 -6.88 8.73 -11.92
C ARG A 193 -7.72 7.68 -12.67
N GLN A 194 -7.25 6.43 -12.73
CA GLN A 194 -7.93 5.35 -13.45
C GLN A 194 -8.50 4.30 -12.49
N VAL A 195 -9.54 3.63 -12.95
CA VAL A 195 -10.18 2.50 -12.29
C VAL A 195 -10.22 1.32 -13.26
N LYS A 196 -10.18 0.11 -12.73
CA LYS A 196 -10.30 -1.13 -13.50
C LYS A 196 -11.71 -1.69 -13.35
N ILE A 197 -12.37 -1.98 -14.46
CA ILE A 197 -13.74 -2.49 -14.45
C ILE A 197 -13.75 -3.94 -13.96
N VAL A 198 -14.58 -4.22 -12.96
CA VAL A 198 -14.82 -5.56 -12.40
C VAL A 198 -16.12 -6.14 -12.95
N ASP A 199 -17.14 -5.30 -13.09
CA ASP A 199 -18.44 -5.65 -13.68
C ASP A 199 -18.90 -4.50 -14.57
N SER A 200 -19.37 -4.81 -15.77
CA SER A 200 -19.89 -3.83 -16.72
C SER A 200 -21.32 -3.37 -16.40
N GLY A 201 -22.10 -4.15 -15.65
CA GLY A 201 -23.53 -3.87 -15.46
C GLY A 201 -24.23 -3.65 -16.81
N ASN A 202 -25.00 -2.56 -16.93
CA ASN A 202 -25.61 -2.13 -18.19
C ASN A 202 -24.85 -1.01 -18.91
N THR A 203 -23.61 -0.73 -18.52
CA THR A 203 -22.74 0.24 -19.22
C THR A 203 -22.11 -0.39 -20.46
N ASN A 204 -21.48 0.45 -21.29
CA ASN A 204 -20.68 -0.03 -22.44
C ASN A 204 -19.23 -0.40 -22.04
N PHE A 205 -18.93 -0.56 -20.76
CA PHE A 205 -17.59 -0.92 -20.31
C PHE A 205 -17.30 -2.40 -20.53
N ILE A 206 -16.01 -2.71 -20.70
CA ILE A 206 -15.51 -4.08 -20.81
C ILE A 206 -14.84 -4.47 -19.50
N VAL A 207 -15.17 -5.65 -18.99
CA VAL A 207 -14.54 -6.18 -17.76
C VAL A 207 -13.03 -6.32 -17.96
N GLY A 208 -12.27 -5.77 -17.02
CA GLY A 208 -10.81 -5.76 -17.04
C GLY A 208 -10.20 -4.49 -17.67
N ASP A 209 -10.98 -3.67 -18.37
CA ASP A 209 -10.48 -2.43 -18.95
C ASP A 209 -10.15 -1.39 -17.88
N MET A 210 -9.16 -0.55 -18.18
CA MET A 210 -8.80 0.61 -17.36
C MET A 210 -9.41 1.86 -17.98
N VAL A 211 -10.29 2.51 -17.23
CA VAL A 211 -10.96 3.74 -17.67
C VAL A 211 -10.67 4.87 -16.71
N SER A 212 -10.75 6.11 -17.21
CA SER A 212 -10.67 7.32 -16.39
C SER A 212 -11.79 7.33 -15.35
N ARG A 213 -11.47 7.69 -14.09
CA ARG A 213 -12.43 7.76 -12.98
C ARG A 213 -13.59 8.72 -13.29
N ASN A 214 -13.32 9.80 -14.04
CA ASN A 214 -14.34 10.76 -14.46
C ASN A 214 -15.32 10.10 -15.45
N LYS A 215 -14.81 9.44 -16.50
CA LYS A 215 -15.63 8.72 -17.49
C LYS A 215 -16.46 7.61 -16.85
N PHE A 216 -15.87 6.85 -15.93
CA PHE A 216 -16.58 5.82 -15.16
C PHE A 216 -17.75 6.42 -14.37
N LYS A 217 -17.51 7.53 -13.68
CA LYS A 217 -18.53 8.22 -12.89
C LYS A 217 -19.66 8.78 -13.77
N GLU A 218 -19.31 9.43 -14.87
CA GLU A 218 -20.28 10.01 -15.81
C GLU A 218 -21.19 8.96 -16.44
N GLU A 219 -20.63 7.84 -16.92
CA GLU A 219 -21.41 6.76 -17.53
C GLU A 219 -22.31 6.06 -16.50
N ASN A 220 -21.79 5.81 -15.29
CA ASN A 220 -22.60 5.24 -14.21
C ASN A 220 -23.74 6.17 -13.81
N GLU A 221 -23.50 7.48 -13.69
CA GLU A 221 -24.55 8.46 -13.41
C GLU A 221 -25.61 8.48 -14.51
N ARG A 222 -25.22 8.31 -15.77
CA ARG A 222 -26.15 8.20 -16.90
C ARG A 222 -27.01 6.93 -16.80
N ILE A 223 -26.40 5.76 -16.59
CA ILE A 223 -27.12 4.48 -16.51
C ILE A 223 -28.07 4.45 -15.30
N MET A 224 -27.63 4.96 -14.14
CA MET A 224 -28.49 5.07 -12.96
C MET A 224 -29.72 5.96 -13.22
N LYS A 225 -29.57 7.08 -13.96
CA LYS A 225 -30.70 7.94 -14.35
C LYS A 225 -31.69 7.23 -15.28
N MET A 226 -31.21 6.25 -16.05
CA MET A 226 -32.04 5.40 -16.92
C MET A 226 -32.65 4.21 -16.18
N GLY A 227 -32.36 4.03 -14.89
CA GLY A 227 -32.84 2.91 -14.07
C GLY A 227 -32.10 1.59 -14.30
N GLY A 228 -30.94 1.62 -14.96
CA GLY A 228 -30.11 0.44 -15.18
C GLY A 228 -29.10 0.19 -14.06
N GLU A 229 -28.45 -0.96 -14.12
CA GLU A 229 -27.40 -1.37 -13.19
C GLU A 229 -26.06 -0.70 -13.55
N PRO A 230 -25.44 0.06 -12.63
CA PRO A 230 -24.15 0.71 -12.88
C PRO A 230 -23.00 -0.32 -12.91
N ALA A 231 -21.92 0.04 -13.59
CA ALA A 231 -20.69 -0.76 -13.56
C ALA A 231 -20.00 -0.70 -12.20
N ILE A 232 -19.32 -1.79 -11.84
CA ILE A 232 -18.47 -1.89 -10.65
C ILE A 232 -17.01 -1.83 -11.09
N ALA A 233 -16.20 -1.03 -10.41
CA ALA A 233 -14.78 -0.90 -10.69
C ALA A 233 -13.96 -0.89 -9.40
N GLU A 234 -12.73 -1.37 -9.49
CA GLU A 234 -11.73 -1.29 -8.44
C GLU A 234 -10.72 -0.17 -8.74
N PRO A 235 -10.28 0.61 -7.73
CA PRO A 235 -9.24 1.60 -7.95
C PRO A 235 -7.92 0.91 -8.29
N ILE A 236 -7.17 1.48 -9.25
CA ILE A 236 -5.86 0.96 -9.63
C ILE A 236 -4.78 2.02 -9.42
N LEU A 237 -3.69 1.60 -8.78
CA LEU A 237 -2.51 2.44 -8.62
C LEU A 237 -1.59 2.28 -9.85
N LEU A 238 -1.34 3.37 -10.55
CA LEU A 238 -0.43 3.40 -11.69
C LEU A 238 0.78 4.29 -11.38
N GLY A 239 1.96 3.88 -11.88
CA GLY A 239 3.13 4.74 -11.86
C GLY A 239 2.92 6.00 -12.71
N VAL A 240 3.57 7.11 -12.36
CA VAL A 240 3.41 8.40 -13.05
C VAL A 240 3.65 8.31 -14.56
N THR A 241 4.60 7.48 -15.01
CA THR A 241 4.85 7.24 -16.43
C THR A 241 3.63 6.61 -17.12
N ARG A 242 3.07 5.54 -16.53
CA ARG A 242 1.92 4.83 -17.10
C ARG A 242 0.63 5.65 -16.99
N ALA A 243 0.46 6.39 -15.88
CA ALA A 243 -0.65 7.32 -15.70
C ALA A 243 -0.60 8.46 -16.72
N ALA A 244 0.59 8.95 -17.10
CA ALA A 244 0.73 9.98 -18.14
C ALA A 244 0.38 9.46 -19.54
N ILE A 245 0.78 8.23 -19.89
CA ILE A 245 0.43 7.59 -21.17
C ILE A 245 -1.08 7.29 -21.23
N GLY A 246 -1.68 6.90 -20.11
CA GLY A 246 -3.13 6.68 -19.97
C GLY A 246 -3.95 7.97 -19.80
N SER A 247 -3.49 9.11 -20.29
CA SER A 247 -4.27 10.35 -20.28
C SER A 247 -5.46 10.28 -21.25
N ASP A 248 -6.51 11.04 -20.95
CA ASP A 248 -7.67 11.17 -21.83
C ASP A 248 -7.32 11.95 -23.12
N SER A 249 -6.33 12.84 -23.02
CA SER A 249 -5.78 13.56 -24.16
C SER A 249 -4.74 12.75 -24.93
N VAL A 250 -5.03 12.55 -26.22
CA VAL A 250 -4.15 11.83 -27.15
C VAL A 250 -2.91 12.64 -27.44
N ILE A 251 -3.06 13.96 -27.63
CA ILE A 251 -1.94 14.86 -27.96
C ILE A 251 -0.97 14.93 -26.77
N SER A 252 -1.50 15.06 -25.56
CA SER A 252 -0.68 15.08 -24.34
C SER A 252 -0.01 13.73 -24.08
N ALA A 253 -0.73 12.61 -24.23
CA ALA A 253 -0.15 11.28 -24.05
C ALA A 253 0.98 11.02 -25.07
N ALA A 254 0.74 11.33 -26.35
CA ALA A 254 1.71 11.12 -27.43
C ALA A 254 2.97 11.99 -27.27
N SER A 255 2.85 13.17 -26.64
CA SER A 255 3.99 14.05 -26.35
C SER A 255 4.89 13.57 -25.21
N PHE A 256 4.44 12.60 -24.41
CA PHE A 256 5.20 12.12 -23.25
C PHE A 256 6.18 10.99 -23.62
N GLN A 257 5.66 9.81 -23.96
CA GLN A 257 6.43 8.61 -24.34
C GLN A 257 5.57 7.69 -25.22
N GLU A 258 6.17 6.64 -25.79
CA GLU A 258 5.47 5.60 -26.57
C GLU A 258 4.60 6.15 -27.72
N THR A 259 5.03 7.25 -28.36
CA THR A 259 4.25 8.01 -29.37
C THR A 259 3.59 7.12 -30.44
N THR A 260 4.33 6.16 -31.02
CA THR A 260 3.78 5.24 -32.04
C THR A 260 2.60 4.42 -31.51
N LYS A 261 2.72 3.89 -30.28
CA LYS A 261 1.67 3.09 -29.66
C LYS A 261 0.45 3.94 -29.32
N VAL A 262 0.66 5.11 -28.71
CA VAL A 262 -0.42 6.04 -28.34
C VAL A 262 -1.22 6.47 -29.59
N LEU A 263 -0.54 6.85 -30.67
CA LEU A 263 -1.19 7.27 -31.90
C LEU A 263 -1.90 6.11 -32.62
N THR A 264 -1.35 4.90 -32.56
CA THR A 264 -1.98 3.71 -33.13
C THR A 264 -3.27 3.37 -32.40
N GLU A 265 -3.23 3.29 -31.07
CA GLU A 265 -4.41 3.04 -30.23
C GLU A 265 -5.48 4.12 -30.42
N ALA A 266 -5.08 5.39 -30.48
CA ALA A 266 -5.99 6.51 -30.73
C ALA A 266 -6.63 6.45 -32.12
N SER A 267 -5.87 6.05 -33.15
CA SER A 267 -6.38 5.91 -34.52
C SER A 267 -7.37 4.76 -34.63
N ILE A 268 -7.07 3.61 -34.02
CA ILE A 268 -7.96 2.44 -34.00
C ILE A 268 -9.27 2.78 -33.26
N ALA A 269 -9.17 3.47 -32.13
CA ALA A 269 -10.33 3.85 -31.33
C ALA A 269 -11.04 5.13 -31.81
N ALA A 270 -10.57 5.76 -32.90
CA ALA A 270 -11.03 7.05 -33.39
C ALA A 270 -11.17 8.10 -32.26
N LYS A 271 -10.19 8.15 -31.35
CA LYS A 271 -10.23 9.04 -30.18
C LYS A 271 -10.24 10.50 -30.61
N PHE A 272 -11.09 11.29 -29.95
CA PHE A 272 -11.16 12.73 -30.10
C PHE A 272 -10.53 13.42 -28.88
N ASP A 273 -9.81 14.52 -29.12
CA ASP A 273 -9.15 15.32 -28.10
C ASP A 273 -9.89 16.64 -27.92
N TYR A 274 -10.38 16.90 -26.69
CA TYR A 274 -11.20 18.07 -26.38
C TYR A 274 -10.38 19.32 -26.05
N LEU A 275 -9.05 19.20 -25.94
CA LEU A 275 -8.14 20.32 -25.68
C LEU A 275 -8.45 21.04 -24.36
N GLU A 276 -8.78 20.29 -23.32
CA GLU A 276 -9.14 20.83 -22.01
C GLU A 276 -7.92 21.05 -21.10
N ASP A 277 -6.76 20.48 -21.47
CA ASP A 277 -5.56 20.48 -20.65
C ASP A 277 -4.49 21.46 -21.17
N LEU A 278 -3.46 21.66 -20.35
CA LEU A 278 -2.36 22.58 -20.64
C LEU A 278 -1.60 22.19 -21.93
N LYS A 279 -1.19 20.92 -22.03
CA LYS A 279 -0.19 20.50 -23.03
C LYS A 279 -0.73 20.51 -24.46
N GLU A 280 -1.98 20.11 -24.71
CA GLU A 280 -2.51 20.18 -26.07
C GLU A 280 -2.60 21.62 -26.56
N ASN A 281 -3.06 22.52 -25.69
CA ASN A 281 -3.20 23.94 -26.03
C ASN A 281 -1.83 24.59 -26.29
N VAL A 282 -0.79 24.20 -25.54
CA VAL A 282 0.60 24.65 -25.82
C VAL A 282 1.05 24.16 -27.19
N ILE A 283 0.88 22.87 -27.50
CA ILE A 283 1.35 22.28 -28.77
C ILE A 283 0.63 22.92 -29.98
N LEU A 284 -0.65 23.24 -29.83
CA LEU A 284 -1.46 23.87 -30.88
C LEU A 284 -1.33 25.40 -30.95
N GLY A 285 -0.56 26.02 -30.04
CA GLY A 285 -0.45 27.48 -29.96
C GLY A 285 -1.75 28.20 -29.55
N ARG A 286 -2.64 27.50 -28.84
CA ARG A 286 -3.89 28.04 -28.29
C ARG A 286 -3.64 28.64 -26.90
N MET A 287 -4.56 29.49 -26.47
CA MET A 287 -4.56 29.99 -25.09
C MET A 287 -4.75 28.82 -24.12
N ILE A 288 -3.81 28.66 -23.19
CA ILE A 288 -3.83 27.59 -22.20
C ILE A 288 -4.92 27.78 -21.14
N PRO A 289 -5.57 26.72 -20.64
CA PRO A 289 -6.68 26.79 -19.68
C PRO A 289 -6.22 27.00 -18.23
N VAL A 290 -5.16 27.79 -18.02
CA VAL A 290 -4.63 28.13 -16.70
C VAL A 290 -4.36 29.63 -16.58
N GLY A 291 -4.35 30.16 -15.36
CA GLY A 291 -4.11 31.58 -15.11
C GLY A 291 -5.15 32.47 -15.81
N THR A 292 -4.70 33.37 -16.69
CA THR A 292 -5.57 34.28 -17.46
C THR A 292 -6.51 33.52 -18.40
N GLY A 293 -6.13 32.34 -18.88
CA GLY A 293 -6.96 31.56 -19.80
C GLY A 293 -8.25 31.01 -19.19
N PHE A 294 -8.33 30.84 -17.86
CA PHE A 294 -9.58 30.48 -17.18
C PHE A 294 -10.70 31.53 -17.36
N TYR A 295 -10.33 32.76 -17.67
CA TYR A 295 -11.26 33.88 -17.78
C TYR A 295 -11.64 34.20 -19.22
N LYS A 296 -11.10 33.47 -20.21
CA LYS A 296 -11.32 33.74 -21.63
C LYS A 296 -12.80 33.83 -22.00
N ASP A 297 -13.61 32.91 -21.47
CA ASP A 297 -15.04 32.84 -21.77
C ASP A 297 -15.92 33.53 -20.70
N LYS A 298 -15.29 34.14 -19.68
CA LYS A 298 -16.01 34.89 -18.64
C LYS A 298 -16.14 36.35 -19.07
N LYS A 299 -17.39 36.83 -19.17
CA LYS A 299 -17.66 38.27 -19.32
C LYS A 299 -17.29 39.00 -18.03
N ILE A 300 -16.09 39.57 -17.99
CA ILE A 300 -15.65 40.43 -16.89
C ILE A 300 -16.31 41.80 -17.06
N LYS A 301 -17.20 42.19 -16.14
CA LYS A 301 -17.70 43.56 -16.06
C LYS A 301 -16.77 44.37 -15.18
N ILE A 302 -16.07 45.33 -15.76
CA ILE A 302 -15.28 46.31 -15.02
C ILE A 302 -16.27 47.34 -14.47
N LYS A 303 -16.24 47.56 -13.15
CA LYS A 303 -17.02 48.61 -12.50
C LYS A 303 -16.11 49.84 -12.42
N GLU A 304 -16.39 50.86 -13.23
CA GLU A 304 -15.76 52.17 -13.07
C GLU A 304 -16.36 52.85 -11.82
N ASN A 305 -15.47 53.39 -10.98
CA ASN A 305 -15.83 54.19 -9.80
C ASN A 305 -15.92 55.67 -10.19
#